data_AF-A0A522V8F7-F1
#
_entry.id   AF-A0A522V8F7-F1
#
_cell.length_a   1.000
_cell.length_b   1.000
_cell.length_c   1.000
_cell.angle_alpha   90.00
_cell.angle_beta   90.00
_cell.angle_gamma   90.00
#
_symmetry.space_group_name_H-M   'P 1'
#
loop_
_entity.id
_entity.type
_entity.pdbx_description
1 polymer ?
#
loop_
_entity_poly.entity_id
_entity_poly.type
_entity_poly.pdbx_seq_one_letter_code
_entity_poly.pdbx_strand_id
1 'polypeptide(L)' 'MRRADRLFRIVQKLRQGRLIKASDLARDLEVSERTVYRDMQELIGTGLPV' A
#
# COMPACT_ATOMS: atom_id res chain seq x y z
N MET A 1 3.46 -14.09 -0.78
CA MET A 1 4.16 -12.81 -0.52
C MET A 1 4.21 -12.56 0.98
N ARG A 2 5.35 -12.13 1.56
CA ARG A 2 5.39 -11.77 2.99
C ARG A 2 4.74 -10.39 3.17
N ARG A 3 4.08 -10.15 4.31
CA ARG A 3 3.41 -8.88 4.62
C ARG A 3 4.38 -7.69 4.54
N ALA A 4 5.60 -7.86 5.07
CA ALA A 4 6.63 -6.83 5.05
C ALA A 4 7.00 -6.38 3.63
N ASP A 5 7.16 -7.33 2.69
CA ASP A 5 7.46 -7.03 1.29
C ASP A 5 6.36 -6.19 0.65
N ARG A 6 5.10 -6.48 0.98
CA ARG A 6 3.92 -5.76 0.47
C ARG A 6 3.87 -4.33 1.00
N LEU A 7 4.03 -4.15 2.31
CA LEU A 7 4.09 -2.83 2.94
C LEU A 7 5.22 -1.98 2.34
N PHE A 8 6.40 -2.58 2.15
CA PHE A 8 7.53 -1.89 1.51
C PHE A 8 7.20 -1.44 0.08
N ARG A 9 6.58 -2.29 -0.74
CA ARG A 9 6.14 -1.92 -2.10
C ARG A 9 5.12 -0.80 -2.10
N ILE A 10 4.15 -0.81 -1.19
CA ILE A 10 3.15 0.27 -1.05
C ILE A 10 3.86 1.59 -0.73
N VAL A 11 4.77 1.61 0.25
CA VAL A 11 5.53 2.80 0.62
C VAL A 11 6.38 3.34 -0.54
N GLN A 12 7.07 2.47 -1.28
CA GLN A 12 7.87 2.88 -2.44
C GLN A 12 7.01 3.54 -3.52
N LYS A 13 5.81 3.03 -3.76
CA LYS A 13 4.86 3.62 -4.71
C LYS A 13 4.33 4.97 -4.24
N LEU A 14 4.01 5.12 -2.95
CA LEU A 14 3.54 6.39 -2.38
C LEU A 14 4.61 7.49 -2.39
N ARG A 15 5.89 7.14 -2.11
CA ARG A 15 7.02 8.08 -2.13
C ARG A 15 7.28 8.73 -3.48
N GLN A 16 6.77 8.16 -4.57
CA GLN A 16 6.90 8.76 -5.90
C GLN A 16 6.02 10.00 -6.09
N GLY A 17 5.17 10.34 -5.10
CA GLY A 17 4.35 11.56 -5.10
C GLY A 17 3.21 11.54 -6.11
N ARG A 18 2.87 10.36 -6.64
CA ARG A 18 1.75 10.18 -7.57
C ARG A 18 0.53 9.64 -6.82
N LEU A 19 -0.64 10.15 -7.18
CA LEU A 19 -1.91 9.56 -6.76
C LEU A 19 -2.05 8.17 -7.41
N ILE A 20 -2.27 7.16 -6.58
CA ILE A 20 -2.43 5.77 -7.01
C ILE A 20 -3.75 5.25 -6.45
N LYS A 21 -4.57 4.62 -7.31
CA LYS A 21 -5.82 4.03 -6.88
C LYS A 21 -5.56 2.74 -6.10
N ALA A 22 -6.39 2.45 -5.10
CA ALA A 22 -6.31 1.21 -4.34
C ALA A 22 -6.49 -0.03 -5.23
N SER A 23 -7.33 0.07 -6.27
CA SER A 23 -7.55 -0.99 -7.27
C SER A 23 -6.30 -1.32 -8.09
N ASP A 24 -5.47 -0.32 -8.40
CA ASP A 24 -4.21 -0.52 -9.13
C ASP A 24 -3.16 -1.16 -8.22
N LEU A 25 -3.08 -0.75 -6.96
CA LEU A 25 -2.25 -1.41 -5.96
C LEU A 25 -2.69 -2.86 -5.72
N ALA A 26 -4.00 -3.10 -5.64
CA ALA A 26 -4.57 -4.42 -5.45
C ALA A 26 -4.20 -5.36 -6.61
N ARG A 27 -4.28 -4.88 -7.85
CA ARG A 27 -3.87 -5.62 -9.04
C ARG A 27 -2.36 -5.91 -9.03
N ASP A 28 -1.53 -4.92 -8.78
CA ASP A 28 -0.06 -5.05 -8.79
C ASP A 28 0.48 -5.96 -7.68
N LEU A 29 -0.23 -6.02 -6.55
CA LEU A 29 0.16 -6.82 -5.38
C LEU A 29 -0.58 -8.16 -5.32
N GLU A 30 -1.48 -8.44 -6.27
CA GLU A 30 -2.32 -9.63 -6.33
C GLU A 30 -3.12 -9.85 -5.04
N VAL A 31 -3.72 -8.78 -4.51
CA VAL A 31 -4.53 -8.79 -3.30
C VAL A 31 -5.87 -8.10 -3.53
N SER A 32 -6.78 -8.21 -2.56
CA SER A 32 -8.03 -7.44 -2.58
C SER A 32 -7.81 -5.97 -2.21
N GLU A 33 -8.68 -5.07 -2.67
CA GLU A 33 -8.68 -3.67 -2.24
C GLU A 33 -8.82 -3.53 -0.71
N ARG A 34 -9.61 -4.40 -0.06
CA ARG A 34 -9.72 -4.46 1.41
C ARG A 34 -8.35 -4.68 2.07
N THR A 35 -7.50 -5.52 1.47
CA THR A 35 -6.13 -5.76 1.97
C THR A 35 -5.28 -4.50 1.82
N VAL A 36 -5.41 -3.79 0.70
CA VAL A 36 -4.73 -2.51 0.49
C VAL A 36 -5.15 -1.52 1.57
N TYR A 37 -6.45 -1.29 1.79
CA TYR A 37 -6.91 -0.34 2.82
C TYR A 37 -6.45 -0.71 4.24
N ARG A 38 -6.44 -2.00 4.58
CA ARG A 38 -5.92 -2.45 5.89
C ARG A 38 -4.44 -2.15 6.05
N ASP A 39 -3.66 -2.41 5.00
CA ASP A 39 -2.22 -2.12 5.00
C ASP A 39 -1.98 -0.60 5.04
N MET A 40 -2.81 0.19 4.35
CA MET A 40 -2.76 1.66 4.42
C MET A 40 -3.05 2.19 5.83
N GLN A 41 -4.04 1.62 6.54
CA GLN A 41 -4.30 1.96 7.95
C GLN A 41 -3.10 1.66 8.84
N GLU A 42 -2.45 0.52 8.65
CA GLU A 42 -1.22 0.16 9.38
C GLU A 42 -0.09 1.15 9.08
N LEU A 43 0.13 1.50 7.81
CA LEU A 43 1.14 2.46 7.40
C LEU A 43 0.88 3.87 7.99
N ILE A 44 -0.36 4.35 7.96
CA ILE A 44 -0.73 5.64 8.59
C ILE A 44 -0.44 5.60 10.09
N GLY A 45 -0.74 4.47 10.75
CA GLY A 45 -0.41 4.26 12.18
C GLY A 45 1.09 4.32 12.49
N THR A 46 1.96 4.10 11.50
CA THR A 46 3.42 4.26 11.65
C THR A 46 3.93 5.69 11.41
N GLY A 47 3.04 6.63 11.07
CA GLY A 47 3.40 8.02 10.80
C GLY A 47 3.80 8.32 9.35
N LEU A 48 3.46 7.44 8.40
CA LEU A 48 3.65 7.74 6.98
C LEU A 48 2.70 8.86 6.53
N PRO A 49 3.21 9.91 5.86
CA PRO A 49 2.37 10.91 5.22
C PRO A 49 1.81 10.33 3.92
N VAL A 50 0.50 10.11 3.88
CA VAL A 50 -0.25 9.53 2.76
C VAL A 50 -1.23 10.55 2.20
#